data_AF-A0AAW1AYU7-F1
#
_entry.id   AF-A0AAW1AYU7-F1
#
_cell.length_a   1.000
_cell.length_b   1.000
_cell.length_c   1.000
_cell.angle_alpha   90.00
_cell.angle_beta   90.00
_cell.angle_gamma   90.00
#
_symmetry.space_group_name_H-M   'P 1'
#
loop_
_entity.id
_entity.type
_entity.pdbx_description
1 polymer ?
#
loop_
_entity_poly.entity_id
_entity_poly.type
_entity_poly.pdbx_seq_one_letter_code
_entity_poly.pdbx_strand_id
1 'polypeptide(L)'
;MFEKLPAQDQSFFQNGGLILAFNSSLLALISNNSFRKILHVTQARYSTVAAMSLMPFTITTVGYEAIVKHSLMTGNLNCEICAMVRGSLVGAVIGYFYPIIIALPLNALLATRYYTAPLPSKENAVRFWVALSKPIFKKMRFGAFIQVALGAYLGSRHHEIYLKMINMPEPRRDPQEIGE
;
A
#
# COMPACT_ATOMS: atom_id res chain seq x y z
N MET A 1 -21.94 12.73 11.42
CA MET A 1 -21.18 13.57 10.46
C MET A 1 -20.82 12.78 9.21
N PHE A 2 -20.13 11.65 9.36
CA PHE A 2 -19.86 10.70 8.25
C PHE A 2 -21.14 10.23 7.53
N GLU A 3 -22.19 9.89 8.28
CA GLU A 3 -23.48 9.39 7.74
C GLU A 3 -24.27 10.41 6.92
N LYS A 4 -23.93 11.71 7.01
CA LYS A 4 -24.58 12.79 6.24
C LYS A 4 -23.97 12.97 4.84
N LEU A 5 -22.85 12.33 4.54
CA LEU A 5 -22.24 12.40 3.20
C LEU A 5 -23.09 11.70 2.15
N PRO A 6 -23.00 12.12 0.88
CA PRO A 6 -23.52 11.33 -0.23
C PRO A 6 -22.97 9.90 -0.18
N ALA A 7 -23.81 8.90 -0.50
CA ALA A 7 -23.42 7.48 -0.45
C ALA A 7 -22.13 7.18 -1.25
N GLN A 8 -21.91 7.90 -2.34
CA GLN A 8 -20.69 7.81 -3.15
C GLN A 8 -19.44 8.24 -2.37
N ASP A 9 -19.50 9.37 -1.65
CA ASP A 9 -18.38 9.87 -0.87
C ASP A 9 -18.12 8.96 0.35
N GLN A 10 -19.17 8.42 0.98
CA GLN A 10 -19.03 7.43 2.06
C GLN A 10 -18.30 6.16 1.58
N SER A 11 -18.77 5.58 0.48
CA SER A 11 -18.18 4.38 -0.10
C SER A 11 -16.73 4.62 -0.54
N PHE A 12 -16.44 5.76 -1.15
CA PHE A 12 -15.07 6.11 -1.54
C PHE A 12 -14.15 6.25 -0.32
N PHE A 13 -14.60 6.95 0.74
CA PHE A 13 -13.79 7.14 1.94
C PHE A 13 -13.51 5.83 2.69
N GLN A 14 -14.47 4.90 2.68
CA GLN A 14 -14.30 3.57 3.27
C GLN A 14 -13.40 2.67 2.42
N ASN A 15 -13.67 2.57 1.12
CA ASN A 15 -13.11 1.53 0.26
C ASN A 15 -11.98 2.00 -0.66
N GLY A 16 -11.77 3.31 -0.83
CA GLY A 16 -10.80 3.87 -1.78
C GLY A 16 -9.36 3.39 -1.54
N GLY A 17 -8.98 3.23 -0.27
CA GLY A 17 -7.67 2.67 0.11
C GLY A 17 -7.44 1.22 -0.35
N LEU A 18 -8.51 0.45 -0.57
CA LEU A 18 -8.41 -0.95 -1.01
C LEU A 18 -7.86 -1.07 -2.43
N ILE A 19 -8.07 -0.06 -3.29
CA ILE A 19 -7.51 -0.03 -4.66
C ILE A 19 -5.97 0.05 -4.60
N LEU A 20 -5.43 0.84 -3.66
CA LEU A 20 -3.98 0.95 -3.44
C LEU A 20 -3.40 -0.39 -2.96
N ALA A 21 -4.09 -1.04 -2.01
CA ALA A 21 -3.72 -2.33 -1.45
C ALA A 21 -3.78 -3.48 -2.47
N PHE A 22 -4.81 -3.49 -3.32
CA PHE A 22 -4.93 -4.46 -4.40
C PHE A 22 -3.77 -4.36 -5.41
N ASN A 23 -3.43 -3.13 -5.82
CA ASN A 23 -2.28 -2.90 -6.68
C ASN A 23 -0.96 -3.33 -6.01
N SER A 24 -0.82 -3.11 -4.70
CA SER A 24 0.37 -3.53 -3.93
C SER A 24 0.53 -5.05 -3.93
N SER A 25 -0.56 -5.78 -3.70
CA SER A 25 -0.60 -7.24 -3.80
C SER A 25 -0.22 -7.73 -5.21
N LEU A 26 -0.73 -7.09 -6.26
CA LEU A 26 -0.36 -7.47 -7.64
C LEU A 26 1.14 -7.26 -7.90
N LEU A 27 1.71 -6.14 -7.45
CA LEU A 27 3.14 -5.88 -7.55
C LEU A 27 3.98 -6.88 -6.76
N ALA A 28 3.52 -7.29 -5.57
CA ALA A 28 4.15 -8.34 -4.79
C ALA A 28 4.16 -9.69 -5.52
N LEU A 29 3.04 -10.07 -6.15
CA LEU A 29 2.96 -11.30 -6.93
C LEU A 29 3.88 -11.28 -8.16
N ILE A 30 3.93 -10.14 -8.88
CA ILE A 30 4.80 -9.96 -10.04
C ILE A 30 6.28 -10.03 -9.64
N SER A 31 6.66 -9.36 -8.55
CA SER A 31 8.04 -9.36 -8.05
C SER A 31 8.42 -10.75 -7.53
N ASN A 32 7.56 -11.42 -6.76
CA ASN A 32 7.76 -12.79 -6.32
C ASN A 32 7.98 -13.75 -7.51
N ASN A 33 7.13 -13.70 -8.53
CA ASN A 33 7.30 -14.53 -9.72
C ASN A 33 8.61 -14.22 -10.48
N SER A 34 9.04 -12.95 -10.49
CA SER A 34 10.30 -12.55 -11.12
C SER A 34 11.52 -13.09 -10.37
N PHE A 35 11.54 -12.96 -9.04
CA PHE A 35 12.61 -13.53 -8.20
C PHE A 35 12.65 -15.05 -8.28
N ARG A 36 11.49 -15.73 -8.27
CA ARG A 36 11.41 -17.20 -8.44
C ARG A 36 12.04 -17.67 -9.74
N LYS A 37 11.79 -16.95 -10.84
CA LYS A 37 12.36 -17.26 -12.15
C LYS A 37 13.88 -17.10 -12.16
N ILE A 38 14.40 -16.04 -11.54
CA ILE A 38 15.85 -15.78 -11.49
C ILE A 38 16.57 -16.79 -10.58
N LEU A 39 15.95 -17.18 -9.47
CA LEU A 39 16.53 -18.11 -8.49
C LEU A 39 16.13 -19.58 -8.70
N HIS A 40 15.46 -19.89 -9.81
CA HIS A 40 15.00 -21.24 -10.16
C HIS A 40 14.15 -21.93 -9.06
N VAL A 41 13.34 -21.16 -8.32
CA VAL A 41 12.52 -21.68 -7.21
C VAL A 41 11.16 -22.17 -7.71
N THR A 42 10.95 -23.49 -7.68
CA THR A 42 9.66 -24.14 -8.02
C THR A 42 8.82 -24.51 -6.80
N GLN A 43 9.45 -24.68 -5.63
CA GLN A 43 8.78 -25.10 -4.40
C GLN A 43 7.94 -24.00 -3.75
N ALA A 44 7.04 -24.37 -2.84
CA ALA A 44 6.24 -23.42 -2.04
C ALA A 44 5.46 -22.38 -2.87
N ARG A 45 4.97 -22.74 -4.08
CA ARG A 45 4.29 -21.81 -4.98
C ARG A 45 3.04 -21.21 -4.36
N TYR A 46 2.14 -22.06 -3.88
CA TYR A 46 0.86 -21.61 -3.32
C TYR A 46 1.05 -20.82 -2.02
N SER A 47 1.95 -21.25 -1.14
CA SER A 47 2.21 -20.55 0.13
C SER A 47 2.83 -19.17 -0.09
N THR A 48 3.81 -19.04 -1.00
CA THR A 48 4.39 -17.72 -1.32
C THR A 48 3.40 -16.83 -2.05
N VAL A 49 2.54 -17.35 -2.92
CA VAL A 49 1.46 -16.57 -3.55
C VAL A 49 0.46 -16.07 -2.50
N ALA A 50 0.04 -16.93 -1.56
CA ALA A 50 -0.85 -16.54 -0.49
C ALA A 50 -0.22 -15.46 0.40
N ALA A 51 1.04 -15.65 0.84
CA ALA A 51 1.75 -14.69 1.68
C ALA A 51 1.97 -13.35 0.97
N MET A 52 2.40 -13.39 -0.29
CA MET A 52 2.66 -12.18 -1.10
C MET A 52 1.38 -11.49 -1.57
N SER A 53 0.24 -12.17 -1.54
CA SER A 53 -1.04 -11.50 -1.75
C SER A 53 -1.55 -10.85 -0.47
N LEU A 54 -1.62 -11.64 0.61
CA LEU A 54 -2.27 -11.23 1.85
C LEU A 54 -1.47 -10.18 2.61
N MET A 55 -0.16 -10.39 2.83
CA MET A 55 0.63 -9.47 3.66
C MET A 55 0.75 -8.07 3.06
N PRO A 56 1.11 -7.90 1.77
CA PRO A 56 1.19 -6.56 1.19
C PRO A 56 -0.18 -5.88 1.11
N PHE A 57 -1.25 -6.65 0.85
CA PHE A 57 -2.60 -6.11 0.88
C PHE A 57 -2.95 -5.55 2.27
N THR A 58 -2.82 -6.36 3.32
CA THR A 58 -3.18 -5.94 4.68
C THR A 58 -2.32 -4.79 5.17
N ILE A 59 -1.01 -4.84 4.95
CA ILE A 59 -0.08 -3.78 5.39
C ILE A 59 -0.34 -2.48 4.64
N THR A 60 -0.66 -2.53 3.35
CA THR A 60 -1.00 -1.32 2.59
C THR A 60 -2.31 -0.73 3.07
N THR A 61 -3.34 -1.55 3.32
CA THR A 61 -4.63 -1.10 3.85
C THR A 61 -4.47 -0.43 5.22
N VAL A 62 -3.81 -1.11 6.17
CA VAL A 62 -3.59 -0.60 7.53
C VAL A 62 -2.68 0.63 7.52
N GLY A 63 -1.60 0.60 6.74
CA GLY A 63 -0.67 1.71 6.61
C GLY A 63 -1.35 2.96 6.04
N TYR A 64 -2.18 2.80 5.02
CA TYR A 64 -2.94 3.90 4.44
C TYR A 64 -3.98 4.47 5.43
N GLU A 65 -4.69 3.59 6.14
CA GLU A 65 -5.64 4.00 7.18
C GLU A 65 -4.96 4.83 8.27
N ALA A 66 -3.83 4.35 8.82
CA ALA A 66 -3.13 5.02 9.90
C ALA A 66 -2.45 6.34 9.48
N ILE A 67 -1.76 6.34 8.34
CA ILE A 67 -0.89 7.46 7.94
C ILE A 67 -1.68 8.58 7.25
N VAL A 68 -2.77 8.24 6.55
CA VAL A 68 -3.57 9.20 5.77
C VAL A 68 -4.91 9.44 6.44
N LYS A 69 -5.79 8.43 6.51
CA LYS A 69 -7.18 8.63 6.95
C LYS A 69 -7.30 9.04 8.42
N HIS A 70 -6.64 8.32 9.32
CA HIS A 70 -6.63 8.66 10.75
C HIS A 70 -5.98 10.03 10.99
N SER A 71 -4.91 10.36 10.26
CA SER A 71 -4.27 11.68 10.33
C SER A 71 -5.16 12.83 9.85
N LEU A 72 -6.00 12.60 8.82
CA LEU A 72 -7.03 13.54 8.39
C LEU A 72 -8.10 13.72 9.47
N MET A 73 -8.65 12.60 9.99
CA MET A 73 -9.72 12.65 11.00
C MET A 73 -9.30 13.30 12.32
N THR A 74 -8.02 13.20 12.69
CA THR A 74 -7.45 13.84 13.89
C THR A 74 -7.05 15.30 13.70
N GLY A 75 -7.25 15.88 12.50
CA GLY A 75 -6.89 17.28 12.22
C GLY A 75 -5.38 17.53 12.15
N ASN A 76 -4.56 16.48 12.07
CA ASN A 76 -3.11 16.57 11.91
C ASN A 76 -2.69 16.80 10.44
N LEU A 77 -3.66 16.86 9.52
CA LEU A 77 -3.42 16.96 8.08
C LEU A 77 -4.41 17.93 7.43
N ASN A 78 -4.13 19.23 7.56
CA ASN A 78 -5.06 20.30 7.18
C ASN A 78 -4.79 20.91 5.78
N CYS A 79 -3.80 20.40 5.05
CA CYS A 79 -3.43 20.88 3.72
C CYS A 79 -3.61 19.77 2.67
N GLU A 80 -4.21 20.13 1.52
CA GLU A 80 -4.42 19.22 0.39
C GLU A 80 -3.11 18.61 -0.11
N ILE A 81 -2.09 19.45 -0.33
CA ILE A 81 -0.75 19.01 -0.77
C ILE A 81 -0.15 18.02 0.24
N CYS A 82 -0.34 18.23 1.54
CA CYS A 82 0.18 17.36 2.58
C CYS A 82 -0.50 15.98 2.55
N ALA A 83 -1.82 15.95 2.30
CA ALA A 83 -2.57 14.71 2.11
C ALA A 83 -2.12 13.97 0.84
N MET A 84 -1.93 14.68 -0.27
CA MET A 84 -1.39 14.12 -1.50
C MET A 84 0.01 13.54 -1.30
N VAL A 85 0.92 14.28 -0.66
CA VAL A 85 2.30 13.84 -0.41
C VAL A 85 2.33 12.62 0.51
N ARG A 86 1.55 12.61 1.60
CA ARG A 86 1.46 11.43 2.49
C ARG A 86 0.89 10.21 1.76
N GLY A 87 -0.19 10.39 1.00
CA GLY A 87 -0.75 9.32 0.17
C GLY A 87 0.26 8.77 -0.84
N SER A 88 0.99 9.66 -1.51
CA SER A 88 2.07 9.30 -2.44
C SER A 88 3.19 8.51 -1.76
N LEU A 89 3.61 8.92 -0.56
CA LEU A 89 4.63 8.23 0.22
C LEU A 89 4.17 6.84 0.65
N VAL A 90 2.91 6.69 1.08
CA VAL A 90 2.34 5.38 1.38
C VAL A 90 2.34 4.49 0.12
N GLY A 91 1.86 5.01 -1.01
CA GLY A 91 1.88 4.28 -2.29
C GLY A 91 3.29 3.86 -2.71
N ALA A 92 4.27 4.75 -2.62
CA ALA A 92 5.67 4.46 -2.98
C ALA A 92 6.33 3.46 -2.02
N VAL A 93 6.33 3.76 -0.72
CA VAL A 93 7.11 3.01 0.27
C VAL A 93 6.40 1.70 0.60
N ILE A 94 5.13 1.77 0.98
CA ILE A 94 4.36 0.62 1.45
C ILE A 94 3.75 -0.14 0.25
N GLY A 95 3.23 0.59 -0.73
CA GLY A 95 2.56 0.00 -1.89
C GLY A 95 3.48 -0.52 -3.01
N TYR A 96 4.75 -0.11 -3.05
CA TYR A 96 5.70 -0.49 -4.12
C TYR A 96 7.03 -1.05 -3.59
N PHE A 97 7.78 -0.30 -2.77
CA PHE A 97 9.10 -0.75 -2.31
C PHE A 97 9.01 -1.94 -1.37
N TYR A 98 8.18 -1.85 -0.33
CA TYR A 98 7.99 -2.91 0.67
C TYR A 98 7.69 -4.30 0.04
N PRO A 99 6.68 -4.47 -0.84
CA PRO A 99 6.37 -5.78 -1.42
C PRO A 99 7.51 -6.36 -2.26
N ILE A 100 8.27 -5.52 -2.99
CA ILE A 100 9.42 -5.97 -3.79
C ILE A 100 10.57 -6.38 -2.87
N ILE A 101 10.84 -5.59 -1.83
CA ILE A 101 11.93 -5.85 -0.87
C ILE A 101 11.67 -7.15 -0.12
N ILE A 102 10.44 -7.44 0.31
CA ILE A 102 10.15 -8.67 1.06
C ILE A 102 10.12 -9.94 0.18
N ALA A 103 9.84 -9.79 -1.11
CA ALA A 103 9.90 -10.92 -2.05
C ALA A 103 11.34 -11.44 -2.21
N LEU A 104 12.35 -10.59 -2.05
CA LEU A 104 13.76 -10.97 -2.17
C LEU A 104 14.22 -11.98 -1.09
N PRO A 105 14.17 -11.68 0.22
CA PRO A 105 14.60 -12.62 1.26
C PRO A 105 13.75 -13.89 1.29
N LEU A 106 12.45 -13.80 0.97
CA LEU A 106 11.58 -14.96 0.87
C LEU A 106 12.08 -15.96 -0.19
N ASN A 107 12.42 -15.46 -1.38
CA ASN A 107 12.93 -16.31 -2.45
C ASN A 107 14.38 -16.75 -2.24
N ALA A 108 15.21 -15.91 -1.62
CA ALA A 108 16.56 -16.28 -1.22
C ALA A 108 16.56 -17.43 -0.20
N LEU A 109 15.66 -17.37 0.80
CA LEU A 109 15.50 -18.43 1.79
C LEU A 109 15.08 -19.75 1.14
N LEU A 110 14.12 -19.71 0.20
CA LEU A 110 13.70 -20.90 -0.53
C LEU A 110 14.82 -21.46 -1.40
N ALA A 111 15.58 -20.59 -2.08
CA ALA A 111 16.71 -21.00 -2.89
C ALA A 111 17.80 -21.67 -2.04
N THR A 112 18.05 -21.17 -0.82
CA THR A 112 18.95 -21.78 0.15
C THR A 112 18.44 -23.15 0.60
N ARG A 113 17.16 -23.21 1.02
CA ARG A 113 16.55 -24.41 1.60
C ARG A 113 16.48 -25.58 0.63
N TYR A 114 16.22 -25.29 -0.64
CA TYR A 114 16.04 -26.30 -1.69
C TYR A 114 17.22 -26.38 -2.66
N TYR A 115 18.34 -25.70 -2.35
CA TYR A 115 19.56 -25.69 -3.16
C TYR A 115 19.32 -25.40 -4.65
N THR A 116 18.43 -24.45 -4.97
CA THR A 116 18.00 -24.21 -6.37
C THR A 116 18.92 -23.27 -7.13
N ALA A 117 19.73 -22.45 -6.44
CA ALA A 117 20.66 -21.53 -7.07
C ALA A 117 21.89 -21.28 -6.17
N PRO A 118 23.08 -21.06 -6.76
CA PRO A 118 24.27 -20.68 -6.00
C PRO A 118 24.09 -19.28 -5.42
N LEU A 119 24.29 -19.15 -4.11
CA LEU A 119 24.15 -17.89 -3.38
C LEU A 119 25.53 -17.24 -3.16
N PRO A 120 25.58 -15.90 -3.06
CA PRO A 120 26.84 -15.18 -2.96
C PRO A 120 27.55 -15.46 -1.63
N SER A 121 28.89 -15.37 -1.64
CA SER A 121 29.67 -15.25 -0.41
C SER A 121 29.33 -13.94 0.32
N LYS A 122 29.56 -13.90 1.64
CA LYS A 122 29.24 -12.72 2.48
C LYS A 122 29.86 -11.42 1.95
N GLU A 123 31.06 -11.50 1.39
CA GLU A 123 31.81 -10.36 0.84
C GLU A 123 31.14 -9.73 -0.38
N ASN A 124 30.42 -10.51 -1.19
CA ASN A 124 29.79 -10.04 -2.43
C ASN A 124 28.25 -10.00 -2.36
N ALA A 125 27.67 -10.28 -1.20
CA ALA A 125 26.23 -10.45 -1.04
C ALA A 125 25.44 -9.21 -1.47
N VAL A 126 25.82 -8.02 -1.01
CA VAL A 126 25.10 -6.77 -1.34
C VAL A 126 25.11 -6.52 -2.85
N ARG A 127 26.28 -6.63 -3.49
CA ARG A 127 26.44 -6.40 -4.93
C ARG A 127 25.61 -7.39 -5.75
N PHE A 128 25.59 -8.66 -5.34
CA PHE A 128 24.77 -9.69 -5.97
C PHE A 128 23.28 -9.36 -5.87
N TRP A 129 22.77 -9.06 -4.68
CA TRP A 129 21.34 -8.78 -4.47
C TRP A 129 20.87 -7.51 -5.18
N VAL A 130 21.71 -6.47 -5.23
CA VAL A 130 21.45 -5.25 -6.00
C VAL A 130 21.39 -5.55 -7.50
N ALA A 131 22.37 -6.30 -8.02
CA ALA A 131 22.42 -6.67 -9.43
C ALA A 131 21.19 -7.52 -9.83
N LEU A 132 20.78 -8.45 -8.96
CA LEU A 132 19.63 -9.31 -9.15
C LEU A 132 18.30 -8.53 -9.13
N SER A 133 18.18 -7.54 -8.24
CA SER A 133 16.95 -6.73 -8.08
C SER A 133 16.80 -5.65 -9.15
N LYS A 134 17.91 -5.11 -9.68
CA LYS A 134 17.92 -4.03 -10.69
C LYS A 134 16.99 -4.27 -11.90
N PRO A 135 17.00 -5.43 -12.58
CA PRO A 135 16.09 -5.68 -13.71
C PRO A 135 14.61 -5.72 -13.29
N ILE A 136 14.31 -6.16 -12.07
CA ILE A 136 12.93 -6.23 -11.55
C ILE A 136 12.41 -4.81 -11.32
N PHE A 137 13.17 -3.96 -10.61
CA PHE A 137 12.82 -2.56 -10.42
C PHE A 137 12.66 -1.82 -11.76
N LYS A 138 13.57 -2.06 -12.73
CA LYS A 138 13.48 -1.47 -14.07
C LYS A 138 12.17 -1.87 -14.78
N LYS A 139 11.80 -3.16 -14.72
CA LYS A 139 10.57 -3.68 -15.32
C LYS A 139 9.31 -3.13 -14.65
N MET A 140 9.37 -2.91 -13.35
CA MET A 140 8.23 -2.48 -12.54
C MET A 140 8.14 -0.95 -12.35
N ARG A 141 8.93 -0.15 -13.07
CA ARG A 141 8.91 1.32 -12.95
C ARG A 141 7.52 1.93 -13.13
N PHE A 142 6.73 1.39 -14.06
CA PHE A 142 5.36 1.83 -14.30
C PHE A 142 4.44 1.55 -13.11
N GLY A 143 4.65 0.42 -12.42
CA GLY A 143 3.95 0.11 -11.17
C GLY A 143 4.26 1.14 -10.08
N ALA A 144 5.50 1.63 -10.01
CA ALA A 144 5.87 2.70 -9.08
C ALA A 144 5.09 4.00 -9.37
N PHE A 145 5.07 4.43 -10.64
CA PHE A 145 4.32 5.62 -11.06
C PHE A 145 2.82 5.50 -10.74
N ILE A 146 2.21 4.34 -11.04
CA ILE A 146 0.80 4.08 -10.74
C ILE A 146 0.55 4.17 -9.23
N GLN A 147 1.40 3.55 -8.39
CA GLN A 147 1.22 3.59 -6.94
C GLN A 147 1.36 4.99 -6.35
N VAL A 148 2.32 5.78 -6.84
CA VAL A 148 2.48 7.18 -6.44
C VAL A 148 1.26 7.99 -6.84
N ALA A 149 0.83 7.89 -8.10
CA ALA A 149 -0.31 8.64 -8.61
C ALA A 149 -1.62 8.27 -7.91
N LEU A 150 -1.88 6.97 -7.68
CA LEU A 150 -3.03 6.50 -6.91
C LEU A 150 -2.97 6.99 -5.48
N GLY A 151 -1.81 6.92 -4.83
CA GLY A 151 -1.60 7.45 -3.48
C GLY A 151 -1.91 8.96 -3.40
N ALA A 152 -1.40 9.75 -4.35
CA ALA A 152 -1.67 11.18 -4.45
C ALA A 152 -3.17 11.47 -4.62
N TYR A 153 -3.80 10.78 -5.58
CA TYR A 153 -5.22 10.94 -5.90
C TYR A 153 -6.10 10.59 -4.70
N LEU A 154 -5.89 9.43 -4.07
CA LEU A 154 -6.66 9.01 -2.90
C LEU A 154 -6.46 9.99 -1.74
N GLY A 155 -5.23 10.49 -1.52
CA GLY A 155 -4.94 11.50 -0.52
C GLY A 155 -5.71 12.79 -0.73
N SER A 156 -5.71 13.31 -1.96
CA SER A 156 -6.49 14.51 -2.36
C SER A 156 -7.99 14.31 -2.12
N ARG A 157 -8.55 13.21 -2.64
CA ARG A 157 -9.98 12.93 -2.55
C ARG A 157 -10.45 12.72 -1.10
N HIS A 158 -9.65 12.06 -0.26
CA HIS A 158 -9.99 11.92 1.15
C HIS A 158 -9.91 13.26 1.90
N HIS A 159 -9.00 14.15 1.52
CA HIS A 159 -8.96 15.49 2.08
C HIS A 159 -10.19 16.32 1.69
N GLU A 160 -10.60 16.30 0.42
CA GLU A 160 -11.84 16.96 -0.03
C GLU A 160 -13.07 16.43 0.72
N ILE A 161 -13.18 15.10 0.88
CA ILE A 161 -14.29 14.48 1.62
C ILE A 161 -14.24 14.87 3.10
N TYR A 162 -13.05 14.96 3.68
CA TYR A 162 -12.86 15.44 5.05
C TYR A 162 -13.30 16.90 5.22
N LEU A 163 -12.94 17.78 4.29
CA LEU A 163 -13.39 19.17 4.29
C LEU A 163 -14.92 19.27 4.17
N LYS A 164 -15.55 18.44 3.32
CA LYS A 164 -17.01 18.36 3.25
C LYS A 164 -17.63 17.95 4.58
N MET A 165 -17.02 16.99 5.30
CA MET A 165 -17.50 16.60 6.62
C MET A 165 -17.49 17.78 7.58
N ILE A 166 -16.36 18.47 7.77
CA ILE A 166 -16.19 19.56 8.74
C ILE A 166 -17.07 20.78 8.45
N ASN A 167 -17.39 21.02 7.18
CA ASN A 167 -18.23 22.15 6.78
C ASN A 167 -19.74 21.85 6.81
N MET A 168 -20.15 20.61 7.11
CA MET A 168 -21.57 20.30 7.27
C MET A 168 -22.08 20.90 8.59
N PRO A 169 -23.22 21.62 8.57
CA PRO A 169 -23.79 22.18 9.79
C PRO A 169 -24.08 21.08 10.83
N GLU A 170 -23.70 21.36 12.08
CA GLU A 170 -24.08 20.54 13.23
C GLU A 170 -25.61 20.37 13.29
N PRO A 171 -26.12 19.29 13.89
CA PRO A 171 -27.56 19.14 14.09
C PRO A 171 -28.09 20.39 14.80
N ARG A 172 -29.13 21.01 14.25
CA ARG A 172 -30.00 21.84 15.10
C ARG A 172 -30.50 20.89 16.18
N ARG A 173 -30.05 21.10 17.42
CA ARG A 173 -30.62 20.42 18.57
C ARG A 173 -32.05 20.95 18.66
N ASP A 174 -33.02 20.16 18.23
CA ASP A 174 -34.42 20.55 18.35
C ASP A 174 -34.71 20.73 19.86
N PRO A 175 -35.33 21.85 20.29
CA PRO A 175 -35.56 22.14 21.72
C PRO A 175 -36.41 21.12 22.49
N GLN A 176 -36.86 20.03 21.86
CA GLN A 176 -37.79 19.07 22.45
C GLN A 176 -37.13 18.03 23.37
N GLU A 177 -35.80 17.93 23.45
CA GLU A 177 -35.11 16.97 24.35
C GLU A 177 -34.69 17.56 25.72
N ILE A 178 -35.14 18.77 26.10
CA ILE A 178 -34.86 19.37 27.42
C ILE A 178 -36.14 19.44 28.29
N GLY A 179 -37.17 18.67 27.93
CA GLY A 179 -38.48 18.79 28.56
C GLY A 179 -39.23 17.47 28.73
N GLU A 180 -38.56 16.41 29.21
CA GLU A 180 -39.19 15.30 29.94
C GLU A 180 -38.25 14.79 31.05
#